data_AF-A0A3P7P6V9-F1
#
_entry.id   AF-A0A3P7P6V9-F1
#
_cell.length_a   1.000
_cell.length_b   1.000
_cell.length_c   1.000
_cell.angle_alpha   90.00
_cell.angle_beta   90.00
_cell.angle_gamma   90.00
#
_symmetry.space_group_name_H-M   'P 1'
#
loop_
_entity.id
_entity.type
_entity.pdbx_description
1 polymer ?
#
loop_
_entity_poly.entity_id
_entity_poly.type
_entity_poly.pdbx_seq_one_letter_code
_entity_poly.pdbx_strand_id
1 'polypeptide(L)'
;MTTRLDIEPHTGVILKAEKQLQVNGVVRRNADFPSLRRVHDTFFPIGFFKESFVIPDDIAAKLRNSLLPLLISKIIAVCLIVIPSVGLAIVLLVFLMRRRPVTELVVEVSEADDQTPLMADTA
;
A
#
# COMPACT_ATOMS: atom_id res chain seq x y z
N MET A 1 21.25 -16.48 -1.84
CA MET A 1 21.09 -16.36 -0.37
C MET A 1 20.11 -15.25 -0.10
N THR A 2 19.02 -15.52 0.62
CA THR A 2 18.02 -14.50 0.95
C THR A 2 17.87 -14.42 2.45
N THR A 3 18.22 -13.29 3.03
CA THR A 3 17.87 -12.93 4.39
C THR A 3 16.45 -12.37 4.38
N ARG A 4 15.55 -12.94 5.16
CA ARG A 4 14.16 -12.48 5.29
C ARG A 4 13.94 -11.94 6.70
N LEU A 5 13.27 -10.80 6.79
CA LEU A 5 12.96 -10.15 8.04
C LEU A 5 11.54 -9.62 7.95
N ASP A 6 10.62 -10.29 8.63
CA ASP A 6 9.22 -9.91 8.69
C ASP A 6 9.04 -9.05 9.94
N ILE A 7 8.76 -7.76 9.72
CA ILE A 7 8.65 -6.74 10.77
C ILE A 7 7.21 -6.25 10.81
N GLU A 8 6.67 -6.07 12.01
CA GLU A 8 5.38 -5.44 12.21
C GLU A 8 5.50 -3.92 11.94
N PRO A 9 4.68 -3.35 11.03
CA PRO A 9 4.87 -1.99 10.50
C PRO A 9 4.58 -0.85 11.49
N HIS A 10 3.78 -1.07 12.54
CA HIS A 10 3.40 -0.01 13.49
C HIS A 10 4.33 0.09 14.71
N THR A 11 4.95 -1.01 15.12
CA THR A 11 5.76 -1.16 16.35
C THR A 11 7.22 -1.49 16.03
N GLY A 12 7.53 -1.96 14.82
CA GLY A 12 8.89 -2.35 14.43
C GLY A 12 9.35 -3.68 15.04
N VAL A 13 8.45 -4.43 15.67
CA VAL A 13 8.77 -5.73 16.27
C VAL A 13 9.00 -6.79 15.19
N ILE A 14 10.07 -7.57 15.32
CA ILE A 14 10.43 -8.63 14.38
C ILE A 14 9.57 -9.87 14.64
N LEU A 15 8.65 -10.18 13.74
CA LEU A 15 7.75 -11.34 13.84
C LEU A 15 8.45 -12.64 13.45
N LYS A 16 9.26 -12.57 12.39
CA LYS A 16 10.03 -13.68 11.87
C LYS A 16 11.33 -13.17 11.26
N ALA A 17 12.42 -13.85 11.57
CA ALA A 17 13.71 -13.57 10.95
C ALA A 17 14.32 -14.87 10.43
N GLU A 18 14.84 -14.83 9.22
CA GLU A 18 15.65 -15.89 8.64
C GLU A 18 16.92 -15.27 8.08
N LYS A 19 18.05 -15.53 8.73
CA LYS A 19 19.36 -15.04 8.33
C LYS A 19 20.20 -16.23 7.88
N GLN A 20 20.72 -16.15 6.67
CA GLN A 20 21.63 -17.15 6.11
C GLN A 20 22.98 -16.49 5.84
N LEU A 21 24.04 -17.04 6.42
CA LEU A 21 25.41 -16.53 6.31
C LEU A 21 26.32 -17.62 5.75
N GLN A 22 27.16 -17.27 4.78
CA GLN A 22 28.19 -18.15 4.25
C GLN A 22 29.53 -17.72 4.82
N VAL A 23 30.26 -18.66 5.41
CA VAL A 23 31.62 -18.42 5.89
C VAL A 23 32.59 -18.94 4.83
N ASN A 24 33.44 -18.04 4.35
CA ASN A 24 34.45 -18.33 3.34
C ASN A 24 35.85 -18.15 3.92
N GLY A 25 36.73 -19.10 3.64
CA GLY A 25 38.16 -18.99 3.88
C GLY A 25 38.83 -18.36 2.66
N VAL A 26 39.74 -17.42 2.88
CA VAL A 26 40.57 -16.88 1.81
C VAL A 26 41.74 -17.81 1.60
N VAL A 27 41.83 -18.42 0.42
CA VAL A 27 42.97 -19.26 0.04
C VAL A 27 43.77 -18.50 -1.00
N ARG A 28 45.04 -18.22 -0.69
CA ARG A 28 45.97 -17.56 -1.62
C ARG A 28 47.15 -18.45 -1.91
N ARG A 29 47.64 -18.39 -3.14
CA ARG A 29 48.90 -19.02 -3.53
C ARG A 29 50.03 -18.42 -2.72
N ASN A 30 50.85 -19.30 -2.15
CA ASN A 30 52.09 -18.91 -1.50
C ASN A 30 53.20 -19.89 -1.92
N ALA A 31 54.32 -19.34 -2.39
CA ALA A 31 55.48 -20.12 -2.83
C ALA A 31 56.28 -20.73 -1.66
N ASP A 32 56.19 -20.12 -0.47
CA ASP A 32 56.89 -20.55 0.74
C ASP A 32 56.24 -21.79 1.38
N PHE A 33 54.96 -22.05 1.07
CA PHE A 33 54.23 -23.21 1.56
C PHE A 33 53.95 -24.21 0.43
N PRO A 34 54.55 -25.42 0.45
CA PRO A 34 54.38 -26.42 -0.61
C PRO A 34 52.92 -26.77 -0.92
N SER A 35 52.07 -26.79 0.10
CA SER A 35 50.63 -27.10 0.00
C SER A 35 49.82 -26.00 -0.70
N LEU A 36 50.28 -24.75 -0.67
CA LEU A 36 49.60 -23.59 -1.27
C LEU A 36 50.22 -23.18 -2.63
N ARG A 37 51.37 -23.77 -3.00
CA ARG A 37 52.16 -23.38 -4.18
C ARG A 37 51.44 -23.55 -5.53
N ARG A 38 50.53 -24.52 -5.63
CA ARG A 38 49.75 -24.78 -6.86
C ARG A 38 48.29 -24.36 -6.76
N VAL A 39 47.86 -23.85 -5.61
CA VAL A 39 46.46 -23.46 -5.40
C VAL A 39 46.19 -22.13 -6.10
N HIS A 40 44.96 -21.93 -6.58
CA HIS A 40 44.52 -20.66 -7.14
C HIS A 40 43.97 -19.76 -6.05
N ASP A 41 44.13 -18.45 -6.23
CA ASP A 41 43.55 -17.45 -5.32
C ASP A 41 42.03 -17.52 -5.43
N THR A 42 41.38 -17.97 -4.36
CA THR A 42 39.93 -18.18 -4.35
C THR A 42 39.34 -18.05 -2.95
N PHE A 43 38.04 -17.79 -2.90
CA PHE A 43 37.25 -17.83 -1.68
C PHE A 43 36.65 -19.22 -1.53
N PHE A 44 37.19 -20.00 -0.61
CA PHE A 44 36.75 -21.37 -0.39
C PHE A 44 35.55 -21.40 0.59
N PRO A 45 34.40 -21.97 0.21
CA PRO A 45 33.25 -22.08 1.10
C PRO A 45 33.55 -23.10 2.21
N ILE A 46 33.62 -22.62 3.45
CA ILE A 46 33.82 -23.49 4.62
C ILE A 46 32.47 -24.06 5.06
N GLY A 47 31.42 -23.23 5.04
CA GLY A 47 30.10 -23.68 5.45
C GLY A 47 29.05 -22.57 5.48
N PHE A 48 27.83 -22.96 5.83
CA PHE A 48 26.65 -22.11 5.84
C PHE A 48 25.97 -22.17 7.19
N PHE A 49 25.63 -21.01 7.75
CA PHE A 49 24.88 -20.87 8.99
C PHE A 49 23.49 -20.33 8.67
N LYS A 50 22.46 -21.01 9.16
CA LYS A 50 21.07 -20.58 9.05
C LYS A 50 20.53 -20.33 10.45
N GLU A 51 20.26 -19.07 10.74
CA GLU A 51 19.61 -18.63 11.97
C GLU A 51 18.16 -18.28 11.63
N SER A 52 17.21 -18.94 12.31
CA SER A 52 15.78 -18.69 12.15
C SER A 52 15.15 -18.39 13.49
N PHE A 53 14.39 -17.30 13.55
CA PHE A 53 13.62 -16.87 14.71
C PHE A 53 12.16 -16.69 14.30
N VAL A 54 11.24 -17.20 15.11
CA VAL A 54 9.80 -17.07 14.94
C VAL A 54 9.22 -16.73 16.30
N ILE A 55 8.41 -15.67 16.36
CA ILE A 55 7.70 -15.33 17.60
C ILE A 55 6.69 -16.44 17.94
N PRO A 56 6.63 -16.91 19.20
CA PRO A 56 5.61 -17.86 19.64
C PRO A 56 4.22 -17.22 19.72
N ASP A 57 3.19 -18.05 19.50
CA ASP A 57 1.80 -17.59 19.30
C ASP A 57 1.22 -16.78 20.48
N ASP A 58 1.69 -17.04 21.71
CA ASP A 58 1.27 -16.31 22.92
C ASP A 58 1.74 -14.84 22.91
N ILE A 59 2.97 -14.61 22.48
CA ILE A 59 3.54 -13.27 22.32
C ILE A 59 2.91 -12.56 21.13
N ALA A 60 2.67 -13.29 20.03
CA ALA A 60 1.98 -12.76 18.85
C ALA A 60 0.55 -12.30 19.17
N ALA A 61 -0.18 -13.06 19.98
CA ALA A 61 -1.53 -12.70 20.43
C ALA A 61 -1.53 -11.43 21.30
N LYS A 62 -0.56 -11.31 22.21
CA LYS A 62 -0.39 -10.11 23.05
C LYS A 62 -0.07 -8.88 22.19
N LEU A 63 0.84 -9.02 21.22
CA LEU A 63 1.17 -7.95 20.29
C LEU A 63 -0.09 -7.52 19.51
N ARG A 64 -0.82 -8.46 18.91
CA ARG A 64 -2.07 -8.15 18.18
C ARG A 64 -3.07 -7.37 19.04
N ASN A 65 -3.28 -7.80 20.28
CA ASN A 65 -4.21 -7.13 21.19
C ASN A 65 -3.76 -5.70 21.53
N SER A 66 -2.45 -5.46 21.61
CA SER A 66 -1.90 -4.12 21.82
C SER A 66 -2.08 -3.18 20.62
N LEU A 67 -2.25 -3.71 19.40
CA LEU A 67 -2.47 -2.92 18.19
C LEU A 67 -3.95 -2.62 17.89
N LEU A 68 -4.88 -3.34 18.50
CA LEU A 68 -6.32 -3.06 18.40
C LEU A 68 -6.69 -1.60 18.70
N PRO A 69 -6.23 -0.96 19.80
CA PRO A 69 -6.59 0.44 20.08
C PRO A 69 -6.09 1.41 19.00
N LEU A 70 -4.94 1.14 18.38
CA LEU A 70 -4.41 1.94 17.26
C LEU A 70 -5.33 1.87 16.03
N LEU A 71 -5.80 0.68 15.68
CA LEU A 71 -6.75 0.50 14.57
C LEU A 71 -8.09 1.17 14.87
N ILE A 72 -8.61 0.96 16.08
CA ILE A 72 -9.88 1.55 16.52
C ILE A 72 -9.78 3.08 16.50
N SER A 73 -8.68 3.65 16.99
CA SER A 73 -8.43 5.10 16.97
C SER A 73 -8.45 5.65 15.54
N LYS A 74 -7.79 4.97 14.58
CA LYS A 74 -7.81 5.38 13.17
C LYS A 74 -9.21 5.34 12.57
N ILE A 75 -9.99 4.29 12.85
CA ILE A 75 -11.37 4.17 12.34
C ILE A 75 -12.24 5.30 12.90
N ILE A 76 -12.16 5.56 14.22
CA ILE A 76 -12.92 6.64 14.86
C ILE A 76 -12.53 7.99 14.25
N ALA A 77 -11.24 8.26 14.07
CA ALA A 77 -10.76 9.50 13.46
C ALA A 77 -11.31 9.71 12.05
N VAL A 78 -11.31 8.65 11.22
CA VAL A 78 -11.89 8.72 9.87
C VAL A 78 -13.40 8.96 9.92
N CYS A 79 -14.13 8.24 10.76
CA CYS A 79 -15.58 8.45 10.92
C CYS A 79 -15.92 9.89 11.35
N LEU A 80 -15.15 10.45 12.29
CA LEU A 80 -15.33 11.82 12.76
C LEU A 80 -15.11 12.88 11.69
N ILE A 81 -14.34 12.58 10.64
CA ILE A 81 -14.12 13.51 9.52
C ILE A 81 -15.15 13.28 8.42
N VAL A 82 -15.37 12.03 8.05
CA VAL A 82 -16.23 11.67 6.90
C VAL A 82 -17.69 12.02 7.17
N ILE A 83 -18.23 11.65 8.33
CA ILE A 83 -19.65 11.87 8.65
C ILE A 83 -20.05 13.35 8.57
N PRO A 84 -19.35 14.30 9.24
CA PRO A 84 -19.70 15.71 9.14
C PRO A 84 -19.39 16.29 7.76
N SER A 85 -18.35 15.82 7.07
CA SER A 85 -18.06 16.30 5.71
C SER A 85 -19.18 15.98 4.73
N VAL A 86 -19.74 14.78 4.81
CA VAL A 86 -20.89 14.35 3.99
C VAL A 86 -22.14 15.12 4.40
N GLY A 87 -22.40 15.26 5.70
CA GLY A 87 -23.52 16.06 6.20
C GLY A 87 -23.48 17.51 5.71
N LEU A 88 -22.30 18.13 5.79
CA LEU A 88 -22.08 19.49 5.30
C LEU A 88 -22.28 19.59 3.78
N ALA A 89 -21.76 18.62 3.02
CA ALA A 89 -21.95 18.58 1.56
C ALA A 89 -23.43 18.51 1.17
N ILE A 90 -24.23 17.68 1.87
CA ILE A 90 -25.68 17.57 1.63
C ILE A 90 -26.39 18.89 1.96
N VAL A 91 -26.08 19.51 3.10
CA VAL A 91 -26.68 20.80 3.49
C VAL A 91 -26.34 21.89 2.47
N LEU A 92 -25.09 21.95 2.02
CA LEU A 92 -24.67 22.90 0.98
C LEU A 92 -25.38 22.64 -0.35
N LEU A 93 -25.53 21.38 -0.76
CA LEU A 93 -26.26 21.01 -1.99
C LEU A 93 -27.71 21.49 -1.94
N VAL A 94 -28.43 21.20 -0.84
CA VAL A 94 -29.82 21.62 -0.65
C VAL A 94 -29.92 23.16 -0.65
N PHE A 95 -28.99 23.83 0.02
CA PHE A 95 -28.94 25.29 0.04
C PHE A 95 -28.74 25.90 -1.36
N LEU A 96 -27.84 25.31 -2.17
CA LEU A 96 -27.61 25.76 -3.55
C LEU A 96 -28.81 25.50 -4.46
N MET A 97 -29.48 24.34 -4.32
CA MET A 97 -30.71 24.05 -5.06
C MET A 97 -31.83 25.04 -4.72
N ARG A 98 -31.99 25.40 -3.43
CA ARG A 98 -32.96 26.39 -2.99
C ARG A 98 -32.66 27.81 -3.47
N ARG A 99 -31.41 28.12 -3.81
CA ARG A 99 -30.98 29.43 -4.32
C ARG A 99 -30.97 29.52 -5.85
N ARG A 100 -31.34 28.47 -6.58
CA ARG A 100 -31.49 28.57 -8.04
C ARG A 100 -32.82 29.24 -8.38
N PRO A 101 -32.85 30.45 -8.96
CA PRO A 101 -34.01 30.88 -9.73
C PRO A 101 -34.13 29.93 -10.93
N VAL A 102 -35.36 29.56 -11.27
CA VAL A 102 -35.78 28.75 -12.42
C VAL A 102 -34.97 29.13 -13.67
N THR A 103 -33.86 28.44 -13.94
CA THR A 103 -32.99 28.66 -15.12
C THR A 103 -32.93 27.39 -15.98
N GLU A 104 -33.96 26.54 -15.88
CA GLU A 104 -34.07 25.26 -16.60
C GLU A 104 -35.44 25.06 -17.26
N LEU A 105 -36.25 26.12 -17.44
CA LEU A 105 -37.48 26.05 -18.25
C LEU A 105 -37.33 26.71 -19.63
N VAL A 106 -36.19 27.34 -19.91
CA VAL A 106 -35.91 28.03 -21.19
C VAL A 106 -35.08 27.16 -22.15
N VAL A 107 -34.35 26.15 -21.64
CA VAL A 107 -33.45 25.34 -22.48
C VAL A 107 -34.17 24.19 -23.18
N GLU A 108 -35.27 23.65 -22.63
CA GLU A 108 -35.94 22.47 -23.21
C GLU A 108 -37.09 22.81 -24.19
N VAL A 109 -37.59 24.05 -24.23
CA VAL A 109 -38.70 24.45 -25.14
C VAL A 109 -38.20 25.07 -26.45
N SER A 110 -36.92 25.47 -26.54
CA SER A 110 -36.41 26.23 -27.70
C SER A 110 -35.84 25.38 -28.84
N GLU A 111 -35.76 24.05 -28.72
CA GLU A 111 -35.16 23.18 -29.75
C GLU A 111 -36.16 22.29 -30.50
N ALA A 112 -37.47 22.39 -30.22
CA ALA A 112 -38.49 21.50 -30.81
C ALA A 112 -39.43 22.15 -31.85
N ASP A 113 -39.28 23.45 -32.18
CA ASP A 113 -40.25 24.18 -33.03
C ASP A 113 -39.60 24.89 -34.24
N ASP A 114 -38.62 24.27 -34.92
CA ASP A 114 -38.08 24.84 -36.17
C ASP A 114 -37.80 23.81 -37.26
N GLN A 115 -38.62 22.76 -37.33
CA GLN A 115 -38.63 21.81 -38.45
C GLN A 115 -40.04 21.42 -38.87
N THR A 116 -40.79 22.37 -39.45
CA THR A 116 -41.88 22.04 -40.37
C THR A 116 -41.66 22.73 -41.72
N PRO A 117 -41.56 21.98 -42.83
CA PRO A 117 -41.48 22.59 -44.15
C PRO A 117 -42.85 23.18 -44.51
N LEU A 118 -42.88 24.50 -44.76
CA LEU A 118 -44.04 25.17 -45.33
C LEU A 118 -44.36 24.54 -46.69
N MET A 119 -45.58 24.01 -46.80
CA MET A 119 -46.13 23.30 -47.95
C MET A 119 -45.77 23.97 -49.28
N ALA A 120 -45.21 23.17 -50.18
CA ALA A 120 -45.34 23.40 -51.61
C ALA A 120 -46.77 23.08 -52.04
N ASP A 121 -47.21 23.80 -53.06
CA ASP A 121 -48.40 23.57 -53.88
C ASP A 121 -49.70 24.29 -53.46
N THR A 122 -50.09 25.27 -54.27
CA THR A 122 -51.43 25.31 -54.88
C THR A 122 -51.47 26.33 -56.02
N ALA A 123 -51.80 25.81 -57.21
CA ALA A 123 -52.54 26.39 -58.34
C ALA A 123 -52.02 27.67 -59.04
#